data_AF-A0A7C2UNJ2-F1
#
_entry.id   AF-A0A7C2UNJ2-F1
#
_cell.length_a   1.000
_cell.length_b   1.000
_cell.length_c   1.000
_cell.angle_alpha   90.00
_cell.angle_beta   90.00
_cell.angle_gamma   90.00
#
_symmetry.space_group_name_H-M   'P 1'
#
loop_
_entity.id
_entity.type
_entity.pdbx_description
1 polymer ?
#
loop_
_entity_poly.entity_id
_entity_poly.type
_entity_poly.pdbx_seq_one_letter_code
_entity_poly.pdbx_strand_id
1 'polypeptide(L)'
;MFEKIKKKGFQVLALHHAEAILTHDMPQAVMELESALLQVQIPIEELVRSGGGEGKLTQRLRRSLSDIYGWRKHKFEIKKTVDGEEKESISHEIDHVKRFPTGTFALEIEWNNKDPFFDRDLENFKRLHADGVISRAIVKFGVCAVDQAATLLPS
;
A
#
# COMPACT_ATOMS: atom_id res chain seq x y z
N MET A 1 2.85 -9.89 13.59
CA MET A 1 2.35 -9.74 12.20
C MET A 1 3.51 -9.30 11.30
N PHE A 2 3.64 -9.81 10.06
CA PHE A 2 4.73 -9.48 9.11
C PHE A 2 6.16 -9.83 9.57
N GLU A 3 6.33 -10.92 10.33
CA GLU A 3 7.62 -11.28 10.93
C GLU A 3 8.72 -11.65 9.93
N LYS A 4 8.38 -12.24 8.78
CA LYS A 4 9.38 -12.67 7.79
C LYS A 4 9.99 -11.48 7.07
N ILE A 5 9.18 -10.48 6.73
CA ILE A 5 9.68 -9.27 6.07
C ILE A 5 10.45 -8.38 7.05
N LYS A 6 10.04 -8.31 8.33
CA LYS A 6 10.84 -7.64 9.37
C LYS A 6 12.25 -8.21 9.47
N LYS A 7 12.39 -9.54 9.45
CA LYS A 7 13.70 -10.22 9.42
C LYS A 7 14.52 -9.93 8.16
N LYS A 8 13.86 -9.60 7.04
CA LYS A 8 14.49 -9.18 5.78
C LYS A 8 14.85 -7.68 5.78
N GLY A 9 14.61 -6.95 6.87
CA GLY A 9 14.95 -5.54 7.03
C GLY A 9 13.82 -4.56 6.71
N PHE A 10 12.60 -5.04 6.47
CA PHE A 10 11.45 -4.14 6.30
C PHE A 10 11.05 -3.52 7.64
N GLN A 11 10.78 -2.22 7.62
CA GLN A 11 10.15 -1.54 8.74
C GLN A 11 8.63 -1.65 8.60
N VAL A 12 7.95 -2.07 9.66
CA VAL A 12 6.50 -2.23 9.69
C VAL A 12 5.94 -1.39 10.82
N LEU A 13 5.08 -0.43 10.47
CA LEU A 13 4.36 0.42 11.41
C LEU A 13 2.85 0.17 11.27
N ALA A 14 2.19 -0.19 12.37
CA ALA A 14 0.75 -0.35 12.42
C ALA A 14 0.13 0.82 13.22
N LEU A 15 -0.77 1.57 12.60
CA LEU A 15 -1.46 2.71 13.21
C LEU A 15 -2.95 2.41 13.43
N HIS A 16 -3.60 3.12 14.35
CA HIS A 16 -5.07 3.10 14.53
C HIS A 16 -5.70 1.69 14.58
N HIS A 17 -5.15 0.79 15.41
CA HIS A 17 -5.59 -0.60 15.55
C HIS A 17 -5.50 -1.44 14.26
N ALA A 18 -4.67 -1.05 13.30
CA ALA A 18 -4.45 -1.82 12.08
C ALA A 18 -4.02 -3.25 12.38
N GLU A 19 -3.10 -3.45 13.33
CA GLU A 19 -2.59 -4.78 13.67
C GLU A 19 -3.71 -5.75 14.08
N ALA A 20 -4.58 -5.36 15.03
CA ALA A 20 -5.65 -6.23 15.51
C ALA A 20 -6.60 -6.68 14.38
N ILE A 21 -7.04 -5.76 13.53
CA ILE A 21 -7.93 -6.11 12.41
C ILE A 21 -7.22 -6.96 11.37
N LEU A 22 -5.94 -6.68 11.09
CA LEU A 22 -5.19 -7.49 10.15
C LEU A 22 -4.94 -8.90 10.66
N THR A 23 -4.67 -9.07 11.96
CA THR A 23 -4.42 -10.39 12.54
C THR A 23 -5.68 -11.22 12.74
N HIS A 24 -6.81 -10.58 13.08
CA HIS A 24 -8.05 -11.28 13.40
C HIS A 24 -9.01 -11.36 12.21
N ASP A 25 -9.21 -10.25 11.52
CA ASP A 25 -10.27 -10.13 10.50
C ASP A 25 -9.73 -10.40 9.09
N MET A 26 -8.46 -10.08 8.82
CA MET A 26 -7.87 -10.19 7.48
C MET A 26 -6.50 -10.91 7.45
N PRO A 27 -6.33 -12.08 8.11
CA PRO A 27 -5.03 -12.76 8.17
C PRO A 27 -4.53 -13.20 6.79
N GLN A 28 -5.45 -13.48 5.85
CA GLN A 28 -5.09 -13.78 4.47
C GLN A 28 -4.42 -12.59 3.78
N ALA A 29 -4.90 -11.36 4.03
CA ALA A 29 -4.27 -10.17 3.46
C ALA A 29 -2.81 -10.04 3.94
N VAL A 30 -2.56 -10.29 5.23
CA VAL A 30 -1.21 -10.29 5.81
C VAL A 30 -0.32 -11.32 5.12
N MET A 31 -0.82 -12.55 4.94
CA MET A 31 -0.07 -13.63 4.29
C MET A 31 0.33 -13.27 2.85
N GLU A 32 -0.62 -12.74 2.07
CA GLU A 32 -0.42 -12.39 0.67
C GLU A 32 0.55 -11.22 0.52
N LEU A 33 0.39 -10.18 1.35
CA LEU A 33 1.29 -9.03 1.38
C LEU A 33 2.69 -9.45 1.81
N GLU A 34 2.83 -10.23 2.89
CA GLU A 34 4.13 -10.73 3.34
C GLU A 34 4.81 -11.55 2.22
N SER A 35 4.05 -12.40 1.53
CA SER A 35 4.57 -13.24 0.45
C SER A 35 5.02 -12.41 -0.76
N ALA A 36 4.21 -11.44 -1.20
CA ALA A 36 4.57 -10.55 -2.30
C ALA A 36 5.85 -9.75 -1.98
N LEU A 37 5.99 -9.28 -0.75
CA LEU A 37 7.16 -8.50 -0.30
C LEU A 37 8.42 -9.33 -0.09
N LEU A 38 8.28 -10.59 0.26
CA LEU A 38 9.43 -11.49 0.30
C LEU A 38 10.05 -11.71 -1.09
N GLN A 39 9.27 -11.58 -2.18
CA GLN A 39 9.77 -11.67 -3.56
C GLN A 39 10.45 -10.38 -4.06
N VAL A 40 10.27 -9.26 -3.36
CA VAL A 40 10.90 -7.98 -3.69
C VAL A 40 12.41 -8.10 -3.47
N GLN A 41 13.19 -7.98 -4.55
CA GLN A 41 14.64 -7.87 -4.52
C GLN A 41 15.04 -6.59 -5.23
N ILE A 42 15.97 -5.84 -4.62
CA ILE A 42 16.45 -4.56 -5.14
C ILE A 42 17.90 -4.75 -5.58
N PRO A 43 18.16 -4.97 -6.87
CA PRO A 43 19.52 -4.99 -7.38
C PRO A 43 20.19 -3.63 -7.11
N ILE A 44 21.47 -3.64 -6.76
CA ILE A 44 22.25 -2.42 -6.47
C ILE A 44 22.22 -1.47 -7.69
N GLU A 45 22.17 -2.03 -8.89
CA GLU A 45 22.09 -1.29 -10.15
C GLU A 45 20.75 -0.55 -10.32
N GLU A 46 19.66 -1.04 -9.72
CA GLU A 46 18.36 -0.37 -9.70
C GLU A 46 18.34 0.78 -8.67
N LEU A 47 19.07 0.66 -7.54
CA LEU A 47 19.22 1.73 -6.54
C LEU A 47 19.97 2.95 -7.08
N VAL A 48 21.04 2.72 -7.85
CA VAL A 48 21.89 3.79 -8.39
C VAL A 48 21.21 4.55 -9.54
N ARG A 49 20.27 3.92 -10.26
CA ARG A 49 19.60 4.50 -11.43
C ARG A 49 18.28 5.21 -11.12
N SER A 50 17.66 5.00 -9.96
CA SER A 50 16.29 5.49 -9.69
C SER A 50 16.27 6.96 -9.26
N GLY A 51 16.50 7.87 -10.22
CA GLY A 51 16.38 9.32 -10.03
C GLY A 51 15.04 9.92 -10.49
N GLY A 52 14.10 9.15 -11.05
CA GLY A 52 12.87 9.76 -11.58
C GLY A 52 11.84 8.89 -12.30
N GLY A 53 11.88 7.57 -12.21
CA GLY A 53 10.87 6.68 -12.80
C GLY A 53 10.32 5.68 -11.79
N GLU A 54 9.08 5.21 -11.99
CA GLU A 54 8.53 4.06 -11.29
C GLU A 54 9.51 2.89 -11.47
N GLY A 55 10.22 2.52 -10.40
CA GLY A 55 11.26 1.50 -10.48
C GLY A 55 10.68 0.18 -10.97
N LYS A 56 11.44 -0.60 -11.74
CA LYS A 56 11.03 -1.95 -12.17
C LYS A 56 10.57 -2.82 -10.99
N LEU A 57 11.12 -2.56 -9.81
CA LEU A 57 10.68 -3.14 -8.54
C LEU A 57 9.20 -2.90 -8.22
N THR A 58 8.76 -1.65 -8.26
CA THR A 58 7.38 -1.26 -7.95
C THR A 58 6.40 -1.94 -8.91
N GLN A 59 6.74 -2.00 -10.19
CA GLN A 59 5.93 -2.71 -11.19
C GLN A 59 5.85 -4.22 -10.91
N ARG A 60 6.96 -4.86 -10.52
CA ARG A 60 6.98 -6.28 -10.13
C ARG A 60 6.08 -6.55 -8.92
N LEU A 61 6.15 -5.70 -7.90
CA LEU A 61 5.30 -5.83 -6.70
C LEU A 61 3.81 -5.66 -7.04
N ARG A 62 3.47 -4.61 -7.81
CA ARG A 62 2.10 -4.35 -8.27
C ARG A 62 1.51 -5.53 -9.04
N ARG A 63 2.28 -6.08 -9.99
CA ARG A 63 1.90 -7.30 -10.74
C ARG A 63 1.75 -8.51 -9.85
N SER A 64 2.66 -8.73 -8.89
CA SER A 64 2.54 -9.84 -7.94
C SER A 64 1.23 -9.76 -7.15
N LEU A 65 0.85 -8.57 -6.67
CA LEU A 65 -0.41 -8.40 -5.95
C LEU A 65 -1.62 -8.59 -6.85
N SER A 66 -1.62 -8.01 -8.05
CA SER A 66 -2.73 -8.13 -9.00
C SER A 66 -2.90 -9.55 -9.54
N ASP A 67 -1.85 -10.11 -10.10
CA ASP A 67 -1.94 -11.28 -10.98
C ASP A 67 -1.96 -12.58 -10.17
N ILE A 68 -1.24 -12.62 -9.05
CA ILE A 68 -1.14 -13.82 -8.20
C ILE A 68 -2.22 -13.79 -7.11
N TYR A 69 -2.39 -12.64 -6.45
CA TYR A 69 -3.23 -12.53 -5.26
C TYR A 69 -4.57 -11.85 -5.53
N GLY A 70 -4.82 -11.35 -6.74
CA GLY A 70 -6.12 -10.81 -7.13
C GLY A 70 -6.43 -9.43 -6.52
N TRP A 71 -5.41 -8.65 -6.16
CA TRP A 71 -5.59 -7.26 -5.73
C TRP A 71 -5.82 -6.38 -6.94
N ARG A 72 -7.05 -5.93 -7.13
CA ARG A 72 -7.45 -5.24 -8.37
C ARG A 72 -7.51 -3.73 -8.15
N LYS A 73 -7.17 -2.99 -9.20
CA LYS A 73 -7.49 -1.57 -9.30
C LYS A 73 -9.01 -1.38 -9.21
N HIS A 74 -9.43 -0.43 -8.40
CA HIS A 74 -10.84 -0.14 -8.20
C HIS A 74 -11.10 1.35 -8.04
N LYS A 75 -12.07 1.85 -8.80
CA LYS A 75 -12.59 3.21 -8.68
C LYS A 75 -13.80 3.20 -7.74
N PHE A 76 -13.62 3.78 -6.56
CA PHE A 76 -14.71 4.08 -5.65
C PHE A 76 -15.42 5.34 -6.12
N GLU A 77 -16.76 5.29 -6.18
CA GLU A 77 -17.61 6.43 -6.44
C GLU A 77 -18.51 6.64 -5.21
N ILE A 78 -18.45 7.84 -4.64
CA ILE A 78 -19.23 8.23 -3.46
C ILE A 78 -20.18 9.32 -3.91
N LYS A 79 -21.48 9.07 -3.76
CA LYS A 79 -22.55 10.00 -4.08
C LYS A 79 -23.27 10.43 -2.82
N LYS A 80 -23.43 11.73 -2.65
CA LYS A 80 -24.21 12.31 -1.56
C LYS A 80 -25.53 12.81 -2.11
N THR A 81 -26.61 12.19 -1.66
CA THR A 81 -27.99 12.55 -2.02
C THR A 81 -28.67 13.20 -0.82
N VAL A 82 -29.31 14.34 -1.04
CA VAL A 82 -30.10 15.07 -0.02
C VAL A 82 -31.49 15.31 -0.60
N ASP A 83 -32.52 14.84 0.08
CA ASP A 83 -33.93 14.93 -0.34
C ASP A 83 -34.19 14.38 -1.76
N GLY A 84 -33.45 13.33 -2.14
CA GLY A 84 -33.55 12.71 -3.47
C GLY A 84 -32.74 13.39 -4.56
N GLU A 85 -32.09 14.53 -4.28
CA GLU A 85 -31.21 15.23 -5.22
C GLU A 85 -29.74 14.89 -4.97
N GLU A 86 -29.02 14.48 -6.02
CA GLU A 86 -27.55 14.33 -5.97
C GLU A 86 -26.93 15.71 -5.78
N LYS A 87 -26.23 15.93 -4.65
CA LYS A 87 -25.54 17.18 -4.34
C LYS A 87 -24.06 17.13 -4.68
N GLU A 88 -23.43 15.97 -4.50
CA GLU A 88 -22.00 15.76 -4.75
C GLU A 88 -21.74 14.34 -5.24
N SER A 89 -20.83 14.20 -6.21
CA SER A 89 -20.24 12.92 -6.60
C SER A 89 -18.72 13.07 -6.63
N ILE A 90 -18.02 12.20 -5.90
CA ILE A 90 -16.56 12.18 -5.82
C ILE A 90 -16.10 10.77 -6.12
N SER A 91 -15.06 10.65 -6.95
CA SER A 91 -14.48 9.35 -7.25
C SER A 91 -12.99 9.30 -6.94
N HIS A 92 -12.55 8.19 -6.39
CA HIS A 92 -11.13 7.89 -6.15
C HIS A 92 -10.78 6.51 -6.67
N GLU A 93 -9.68 6.44 -7.40
CA GLU A 93 -9.12 5.18 -7.87
C GLU A 93 -8.02 4.73 -6.91
N ILE A 94 -8.09 3.48 -6.48
CA ILE A 94 -7.07 2.84 -5.65
C ILE A 94 -6.49 1.67 -6.43
N ASP A 95 -5.16 1.59 -6.49
CA ASP A 95 -4.45 0.61 -7.32
C ASP A 95 -4.66 -0.85 -6.87
N HIS A 96 -4.82 -1.09 -5.56
CA HIS A 96 -4.92 -2.45 -5.01
C HIS A 96 -6.05 -2.54 -4.00
N VAL A 97 -7.16 -3.12 -4.43
CA VAL A 97 -8.33 -3.38 -3.59
C VAL A 97 -8.67 -4.86 -3.64
N LYS A 98 -8.93 -5.42 -2.47
CA LYS A 98 -9.39 -6.80 -2.33
C LYS A 98 -10.49 -6.90 -1.29
N ARG A 99 -11.53 -7.67 -1.62
CA ARG A 99 -12.67 -7.95 -0.74
C ARG A 99 -12.40 -9.26 0.01
N PHE A 100 -12.60 -9.23 1.32
CA PHE A 100 -12.54 -10.36 2.24
C PHE A 100 -13.92 -10.54 2.90
N PRO A 101 -14.22 -11.70 3.51
CA PRO A 101 -15.51 -11.91 4.18
C PRO A 101 -15.85 -10.88 5.26
N THR A 102 -14.83 -10.32 5.90
CA THR A 102 -14.92 -9.35 7.00
C THR A 102 -14.86 -7.89 6.55
N GLY A 103 -14.65 -7.63 5.25
CA GLY A 103 -14.67 -6.29 4.68
C GLY A 103 -13.67 -6.10 3.54
N THR A 104 -13.39 -4.84 3.22
CA THR A 104 -12.58 -4.46 2.05
C THR A 104 -11.23 -3.91 2.49
N PHE A 105 -10.14 -4.45 1.94
CA PHE A 105 -8.80 -3.91 2.12
C PHE A 105 -8.44 -3.09 0.87
N ALA A 106 -8.10 -1.83 1.06
CA ALA A 106 -7.52 -0.98 0.04
C ALA A 106 -6.08 -0.58 0.42
N LEU A 107 -5.15 -0.61 -0.55
CA LEU A 107 -3.77 -0.15 -0.34
C LEU A 107 -3.19 0.48 -1.60
N GLU A 108 -2.19 1.32 -1.39
CA GLU A 108 -1.37 1.92 -2.43
C GLU A 108 0.10 1.71 -2.13
N ILE A 109 0.87 1.52 -3.20
CA ILE A 109 2.32 1.38 -3.14
C ILE A 109 2.93 2.71 -3.58
N GLU A 110 3.62 3.35 -2.65
CA GLU A 110 4.37 4.59 -2.87
C GLU A 110 5.87 4.29 -2.90
N TRP A 111 6.60 4.85 -3.89
CA TRP A 111 8.02 4.57 -4.17
C TRP A 111 8.91 5.82 -4.13
N ASN A 112 8.36 7.03 -4.28
CA ASN A 112 9.14 8.26 -4.26
C ASN A 112 8.46 9.32 -3.40
N ASN A 113 9.06 9.65 -2.27
CA ASN A 113 8.49 10.61 -1.32
C ASN A 113 8.72 12.08 -1.73
N LYS A 114 8.58 12.40 -3.03
CA LYS A 114 8.41 13.80 -3.46
C LYS A 114 6.90 14.05 -3.62
N ASP A 115 6.42 15.17 -3.07
CA ASP A 115 5.08 15.79 -3.29
C ASP A 115 3.88 15.42 -2.35
N PRO A 116 2.85 16.30 -2.26
CA PRO A 116 1.69 16.26 -1.34
C PRO A 116 0.65 15.18 -1.67
N PHE A 117 1.01 14.22 -2.52
CA PHE A 117 0.14 13.10 -2.88
C PHE A 117 -0.14 12.20 -1.68
N PHE A 118 0.85 12.01 -0.80
CA PHE A 118 0.66 11.22 0.41
C PHE A 118 -0.47 11.73 1.31
N ASP A 119 -0.52 13.04 1.57
CA ASP A 119 -1.54 13.61 2.45
C ASP A 119 -2.93 13.50 1.83
N ARG A 120 -3.03 13.66 0.51
CA ARG A 120 -4.27 13.48 -0.24
C ARG A 120 -4.75 12.04 -0.20
N ASP A 121 -3.87 11.08 -0.46
CA ASP A 121 -4.24 9.67 -0.45
C ASP A 121 -4.65 9.25 0.96
N LEU A 122 -3.91 9.69 1.99
CA LEU A 122 -4.28 9.48 3.39
C LEU A 122 -5.66 10.05 3.72
N GLU A 123 -5.99 11.24 3.24
CA GLU A 123 -7.30 11.84 3.45
C GLU A 123 -8.42 11.03 2.77
N ASN A 124 -8.18 10.55 1.55
CA ASN A 124 -9.12 9.68 0.84
C ASN A 124 -9.35 8.37 1.57
N PHE A 125 -8.29 7.75 2.09
CA PHE A 125 -8.37 6.53 2.88
C PHE A 125 -9.15 6.74 4.19
N LYS A 126 -8.93 7.87 4.89
CA LYS A 126 -9.70 8.23 6.09
C LYS A 126 -11.18 8.36 5.79
N ARG A 127 -11.54 9.05 4.70
CA ARG A 127 -12.93 9.23 4.28
C ARG A 127 -13.59 7.91 3.93
N LEU A 128 -12.95 7.08 3.10
CA LEU A 128 -13.47 5.76 2.72
C LEU A 128 -13.66 4.84 3.94
N HIS A 129 -12.77 4.92 4.93
CA HIS A 129 -12.92 4.16 6.17
C HIS A 129 -14.07 4.70 7.03
N ALA A 130 -14.19 6.02 7.17
CA ALA A 130 -15.27 6.66 7.91
C ALA A 130 -16.66 6.35 7.30
N ASP A 131 -16.74 6.27 5.97
CA ASP A 131 -17.95 5.90 5.23
C ASP A 131 -18.22 4.37 5.24
N GLY A 132 -17.36 3.57 5.89
CA GLY A 132 -17.50 2.11 5.98
C GLY A 132 -17.22 1.35 4.68
N VAL A 133 -16.67 2.03 3.66
CA VAL A 133 -16.39 1.46 2.34
C VAL A 133 -15.18 0.52 2.38
N ILE A 134 -14.18 0.86 3.20
CA ILE A 134 -12.99 0.05 3.43
C ILE A 134 -12.77 -0.17 4.93
N SER A 135 -12.25 -1.34 5.28
CA SER A 135 -11.91 -1.69 6.66
C SER A 135 -10.51 -1.25 7.03
N ARG A 136 -9.57 -1.22 6.07
CA ARG A 136 -8.16 -0.88 6.29
C ARG A 136 -7.51 -0.21 5.08
N ALA A 137 -6.44 0.52 5.38
CA ALA A 137 -5.77 1.44 4.48
C ALA A 137 -4.25 1.54 4.70
N ILE A 138 -3.54 1.70 3.57
CA ILE A 138 -2.13 2.11 3.33
C ILE A 138 -1.04 1.17 3.84
N VAL A 139 -0.20 0.70 2.90
CA VAL A 139 1.10 0.09 3.17
C VAL A 139 2.17 0.81 2.36
N LYS A 140 3.06 1.57 3.02
CA LYS A 140 4.17 2.27 2.36
C LYS A 140 5.36 1.34 2.12
N PHE A 141 5.98 1.45 0.95
CA PHE A 141 7.26 0.81 0.65
C PHE A 141 8.35 1.87 0.40
N GLY A 142 8.91 2.39 1.49
CA GLY A 142 10.13 3.19 1.43
C GLY A 142 11.35 2.29 1.59
N VAL A 143 12.27 2.31 0.63
CA VAL A 143 13.63 1.81 0.88
C VAL A 143 14.36 2.93 1.59
N CYS A 144 14.81 2.69 2.83
CA CYS A 144 15.85 3.53 3.43
C CYS A 144 17.18 3.19 2.74
N ALA A 145 17.34 3.63 1.49
CA ALA A 145 18.54 3.35 0.69
C ALA A 145 19.76 4.19 1.15
N VAL A 146 19.54 5.14 2.07
CA VAL A 146 20.56 6.13 2.44
C VAL A 146 21.54 5.62 3.51
N ASP A 147 21.19 4.61 4.32
CA ASP A 147 22.07 4.14 5.40
C ASP A 147 22.95 2.93 5.04
N GLN A 148 22.58 2.10 4.05
CA GLN A 148 23.41 0.95 3.67
C GLN A 148 24.50 1.28 2.64
N ALA A 149 24.39 2.40 1.91
CA ALA A 149 25.44 2.85 0.99
C ALA A 149 26.64 3.47 1.72
N ALA A 150 26.45 3.99 2.95
CA ALA A 150 27.53 4.58 3.74
C ALA A 150 28.46 3.55 4.41
N THR A 151 28.07 2.27 4.47
CA THR A 151 28.86 1.20 5.10
C THR A 151 29.66 0.35 4.09
N LEU A 152 29.52 0.60 2.79
CA LEU A 152 30.13 -0.21 1.71
C LEU A 152 31.16 0.54 0.86
N LEU A 153 31.49 1.79 1.21
CA LEU A 153 32.65 2.46 0.63
C LEU A 153 33.85 2.27 1.58
N PRO A 154 34.91 1.55 1.17
CA PRO A 154 36.15 1.58 1.92
C PRO A 154 36.71 3.01 1.88
N SER A 155 37.17 3.48 3.03
CA SER A 155 37.94 4.72 3.20
C SER A 155 39.19 4.75 2.31
#